data_AF-A0A7Y5Q0T4-F1
#
_entry.id   AF-A0A7Y5Q0T4-F1
#
_cell.length_a   1.000
_cell.length_b   1.000
_cell.length_c   1.000
_cell.angle_alpha   90.00
_cell.angle_beta   90.00
_cell.angle_gamma   90.00
#
_symmetry.space_group_name_H-M   'P 1'
#
loop_
_entity.id
_entity.type
_entity.pdbx_description
1 polymer ?
#
loop_
_entity_poly.entity_id
_entity_poly.type
_entity_poly.pdbx_seq_one_letter_code
_entity_poly.pdbx_strand_id
1 'polypeptide(L)'
;SGATALAPELGPAEKFSGEGLTSPTRALFASNRGLYVLDRTKDLYLVDYAPLAAPADGVATTGGSVHARGDTVCVLGVNALWVFRAR
;
A
#
# COMPACT_ATOMS: atom_id res chain seq x y z
N SER A 1 10.87 -27.53 9.14
CA SER A 1 10.65 -26.28 9.91
C SER A 1 9.88 -25.32 9.01
N GLY A 2 8.55 -25.27 9.13
CA GLY A 2 7.74 -24.31 8.39
C GLY A 2 7.73 -23.01 9.17
N ALA A 3 8.40 -21.98 8.66
CA ALA A 3 8.20 -20.63 9.18
C ALA A 3 6.76 -20.22 8.81
N THR A 4 5.86 -20.25 9.78
CA THR A 4 4.57 -19.59 9.68
C THR A 4 4.89 -18.12 9.42
N ALA A 5 4.72 -17.66 8.18
CA ALA A 5 4.85 -16.24 7.87
C ALA A 5 3.78 -15.54 8.71
N LEU A 6 4.21 -14.87 9.79
CA LEU A 6 3.32 -14.05 10.60
C LEU A 6 2.69 -13.04 9.65
N ALA A 7 1.36 -12.89 9.73
CA ALA A 7 0.67 -11.82 9.02
C ALA A 7 1.42 -10.52 9.34
N PRO A 8 1.79 -9.70 8.35
CA PRO A 8 2.52 -8.49 8.61
C PRO A 8 1.70 -7.61 9.55
N GLU A 9 2.18 -7.47 10.77
CA GLU A 9 1.59 -6.60 11.76
C GLU A 9 1.84 -5.15 11.35
N LEU A 10 0.79 -4.33 11.46
CA LEU A 10 0.93 -2.89 11.32
C LEU A 10 1.77 -2.40 12.49
N GLY A 11 2.93 -1.82 12.18
CA GLY A 11 3.83 -1.31 13.22
C GLY A 11 3.19 -0.11 13.95
N PRO A 12 3.61 0.21 15.17
CA PRO A 12 3.04 1.34 15.94
C PRO A 12 3.26 2.71 15.27
N ALA A 13 4.19 2.81 14.32
CA ALA A 13 4.46 4.01 13.53
C ALA A 13 3.75 4.01 12.16
N GLU A 14 3.01 2.96 11.83
CA GLU A 14 2.26 2.83 10.58
C GLU A 14 1.09 3.80 10.56
N LYS A 15 1.05 4.67 9.56
CA LYS A 15 -0.01 5.66 9.38
C LYS A 15 -0.52 5.61 7.96
N PHE A 16 -1.83 5.46 7.81
CA PHE A 16 -2.53 5.58 6.54
C PHE A 16 -2.94 7.03 6.33
N SER A 17 -2.76 7.53 5.11
CA SER A 17 -3.23 8.85 4.72
C SER A 17 -3.78 8.82 3.31
N GLY A 18 -4.72 9.71 3.02
CA GLY A 18 -5.44 9.74 1.75
C GLY A 18 -6.48 8.63 1.62
N GLU A 19 -7.05 8.52 0.43
CA GLU A 19 -8.10 7.56 0.12
C GLU A 19 -7.53 6.27 -0.49
N GLY A 20 -8.06 5.13 -0.04
CA GLY A 20 -7.78 3.84 -0.67
C GLY A 20 -8.64 3.61 -1.91
N LEU A 21 -8.30 2.58 -2.68
CA LEU A 21 -9.11 2.11 -3.80
C LEU A 21 -9.76 0.77 -3.43
N THR A 22 -11.05 0.61 -3.70
CA THR A 22 -11.73 -0.67 -3.46
C THR A 22 -12.47 -1.14 -4.69
N SER A 23 -12.52 -2.46 -4.84
CA SER A 23 -13.38 -3.20 -5.77
C SER A 23 -14.11 -4.28 -4.97
N PRO A 24 -15.02 -5.07 -5.56
CA PRO A 24 -15.65 -6.17 -4.84
C PRO A 24 -14.66 -7.22 -4.29
N THR A 25 -13.53 -7.45 -4.96
CA THR A 25 -12.58 -8.55 -4.63
C THR A 25 -11.27 -8.08 -4.03
N ARG A 26 -10.92 -6.80 -4.18
CA ARG A 26 -9.64 -6.22 -3.71
C ARG A 26 -9.84 -4.88 -3.03
N ALA A 27 -8.99 -4.60 -2.06
CA ALA A 27 -8.83 -3.26 -1.48
C ALA A 27 -7.35 -2.89 -1.48
N LEU A 28 -7.05 -1.64 -1.80
CA LEU A 28 -5.72 -1.09 -1.87
C LEU A 28 -5.62 0.14 -0.96
N PHE A 29 -4.62 0.16 -0.09
CA PHE A 29 -4.37 1.25 0.85
C PHE A 29 -2.89 1.57 0.90
N ALA A 30 -2.54 2.86 0.98
CA ALA A 30 -1.16 3.28 1.17
C ALA A 30 -0.95 3.81 2.59
N SER A 31 0.10 3.33 3.24
CA SER A 31 0.63 3.89 4.48
C SER A 31 1.90 4.69 4.20
N ASN A 32 2.47 5.28 5.25
CA ASN A 32 3.82 5.82 5.25
C ASN A 32 4.93 4.80 4.94
N ARG A 33 4.64 3.49 4.87
CA ARG A 33 5.62 2.44 4.57
C ARG A 33 5.41 1.80 3.19
N GLY A 34 4.17 1.62 2.77
CA GLY A 34 3.91 0.84 1.56
C GLY A 34 2.48 0.91 1.06
N LEU A 35 2.30 0.39 -0.14
CA LEU A 35 1.01 0.05 -0.73
C LEU A 35 0.66 -1.39 -0.37
N TYR A 36 -0.51 -1.57 0.23
CA TYR A 36 -1.07 -2.85 0.67
C TYR A 36 -2.16 -3.27 -0.31
N VAL A 37 -2.16 -4.55 -0.69
CA VAL A 37 -3.20 -5.16 -1.51
C VAL A 37 -3.89 -6.26 -0.71
N LEU A 38 -5.17 -6.08 -0.40
CA LEU A 38 -5.97 -6.98 0.43
C LEU A 38 -7.01 -7.74 -0.39
N ASP A 39 -7.26 -9.01 -0.07
CA ASP A 39 -8.34 -9.82 -0.64
C ASP A 39 -9.63 -9.63 0.16
N ARG A 40 -10.63 -9.00 -0.45
CA ARG A 40 -11.94 -8.79 0.20
C ARG A 40 -12.82 -10.04 0.24
N THR A 41 -12.48 -11.08 -0.52
CA THR A 41 -13.20 -12.36 -0.51
C THR A 41 -12.69 -13.32 0.57
N LYS A 42 -11.58 -12.96 1.22
CA LYS A 42 -10.93 -13.74 2.27
C LYS A 42 -10.66 -12.86 3.47
N ASP A 43 -11.69 -12.25 4.05
CA ASP A 43 -11.60 -11.46 5.29
C ASP A 43 -10.43 -10.44 5.34
N LEU A 44 -10.18 -9.75 4.22
CA LEU A 44 -9.10 -8.75 4.08
C LEU A 44 -7.69 -9.29 4.29
N TYR A 45 -7.43 -10.54 3.91
CA TYR A 45 -6.06 -11.10 3.93
C TYR A 45 -5.13 -10.28 3.04
N LEU A 46 -3.92 -10.03 3.51
CA LEU A 46 -2.90 -9.40 2.69
C LEU A 46 -2.45 -10.35 1.57
N VAL A 47 -2.58 -9.87 0.34
CA VAL A 47 -2.16 -10.57 -0.89
C VAL A 47 -0.78 -10.11 -1.32
N ASP A 48 -0.55 -8.80 -1.27
CA ASP A 48 0.72 -8.22 -1.72
C ASP A 48 1.03 -6.93 -0.96
N TYR A 49 2.31 -6.59 -0.94
CA TYR A 49 2.85 -5.38 -0.32
C TYR A 49 4.00 -4.83 -1.17
N ALA A 50 3.91 -3.54 -1.51
CA ALA A 50 4.98 -2.83 -2.20
C ALA A 50 5.47 -1.66 -1.35
N PRO A 51 6.75 -1.57 -0.98
CA PRO A 51 7.26 -0.47 -0.17
C PRO A 51 7.22 0.86 -0.94
N LEU A 52 6.89 1.95 -0.25
CA LEU A 52 7.07 3.30 -0.76
C LEU A 52 8.51 3.72 -0.49
N ALA A 53 9.28 3.99 -1.54
CA ALA A 53 10.63 4.54 -1.38
C ALA A 53 10.54 5.95 -0.78
N ALA A 54 11.43 6.26 0.17
CA ALA A 54 11.53 7.61 0.70
C ALA A 54 11.90 8.61 -0.43
N PRO A 55 11.30 9.81 -0.47
CA PRO A 55 11.74 10.89 -1.35
C PRO A 55 13.23 11.17 -1.18
N ALA A 56 13.91 11.56 -2.26
CA ALA A 56 15.35 11.83 -2.28
C ALA A 56 15.79 12.88 -1.24
N ASP A 57 14.90 13.80 -0.87
CA ASP A 57 15.17 14.90 0.05
C ASP A 57 15.00 14.53 1.54
N GLY A 58 14.83 13.24 1.86
CA GLY A 58 14.71 12.76 3.24
C GLY A 58 13.41 13.16 3.94
N VAL A 59 12.43 13.70 3.21
CA VAL A 59 11.10 13.99 3.73
C VAL A 59 10.40 12.68 4.08
N ALA A 60 9.84 12.60 5.28
CA ALA A 60 9.11 11.41 5.72
C ALA A 60 7.93 11.11 4.77
N THR A 61 7.86 9.87 4.30
CA THR A 61 6.67 9.35 3.62
C THR A 61 5.47 9.43 4.55
N THR A 62 4.34 9.87 4.03
CA THR A 62 3.05 9.81 4.76
C THR A 62 2.09 8.79 4.16
N GLY A 63 2.42 8.20 3.01
CA GLY A 63 1.46 7.52 2.15
C GLY A 63 0.77 8.51 1.23
N GLY A 64 -0.48 8.24 0.88
CA GLY A 64 -1.26 9.12 0.01
C GLY A 64 -2.47 8.43 -0.62
N SER A 65 -3.21 9.18 -1.43
CA SER A 65 -4.38 8.64 -2.12
C SER A 65 -3.96 7.67 -3.22
N VAL A 66 -4.67 6.56 -3.33
CA VAL A 66 -4.42 5.49 -4.31
C VAL A 66 -5.31 5.69 -5.53
N HIS A 67 -4.69 5.74 -6.70
CA HIS A 67 -5.36 5.83 -7.99
C HIS A 67 -4.93 4.66 -8.88
N ALA A 68 -5.82 4.22 -9.77
CA ALA A 68 -5.48 3.19 -10.77
C ALA A 68 -5.94 3.61 -12.16
N ARG A 69 -5.14 3.29 -13.16
CA ARG A 69 -5.47 3.47 -14.59
C ARG A 69 -4.82 2.36 -15.41
N GLY A 70 -5.65 1.52 -16.02
CA GLY A 70 -5.16 0.34 -16.74
C GLY A 70 -4.42 -0.60 -15.79
N ASP A 71 -3.18 -0.94 -16.14
CA ASP A 71 -2.27 -1.79 -15.36
C ASP A 71 -1.38 -1.00 -14.40
N THR A 72 -1.64 0.29 -14.21
CA THR A 72 -0.83 1.17 -13.38
C THR A 72 -1.58 1.59 -12.12
N VAL A 73 -0.92 1.47 -10.97
CA VAL A 73 -1.41 1.98 -9.68
C VAL A 73 -0.46 3.10 -9.22
N CYS A 74 -1.03 4.23 -8.84
CA CYS A 74 -0.29 5.38 -8.35
C CYS A 74 -0.67 5.66 -6.89
N VAL A 75 0.31 6.02 -6.08
CA VAL A 75 0.09 6.62 -4.76
C VAL A 75 0.52 8.08 -4.85
N LEU A 76 -0.42 9.00 -4.65
CA LEU A 76 -0.17 10.44 -4.66
C LEU A 76 0.00 10.93 -3.23
N GLY A 77 1.25 11.11 -2.81
CA GLY A 77 1.61 11.73 -1.53
C GLY A 77 1.72 13.25 -1.64
N VAL A 78 2.03 13.88 -0.51
CA VAL A 78 2.14 15.36 -0.41
C VAL A 78 3.23 15.95 -1.32
N ASN A 79 4.33 15.24 -1.50
CA ASN A 79 5.52 15.71 -2.24
C ASN A 79 6.11 14.64 -3.17
N ALA A 80 5.40 13.54 -3.39
CA ALA A 80 5.90 12.42 -4.16
C ALA A 80 4.77 11.66 -4.85
N LEU A 81 5.10 11.06 -5.99
CA LEU A 81 4.26 10.15 -6.74
C LEU A 81 4.98 8.81 -6.84
N TRP A 82 4.40 7.76 -6.28
CA TRP A 82 4.87 6.39 -6.47
C TRP A 82 4.04 5.71 -7.53
N VAL A 83 4.70 5.01 -8.46
CA VAL A 83 4.05 4.33 -9.58
C VAL A 83 4.39 2.86 -9.54
N PHE A 84 3.36 2.02 -9.52
CA PHE A 84 3.44 0.57 -9.49
C PHE A 84 2.76 0.00 -10.73
N ARG A 85 3.24 -1.15 -11.19
CA ARG A 85 2.55 -1.97 -12.19
C ARG A 85 1.79 -3.08 -11.49
N ALA A 86 0.51 -3.22 -11.81
CA ALA A 86 -0.26 -4.39 -11.44
C ALA A 86 0.33 -5.61 -12.14
N ARG A 87 0.52 -6.69 -11.38
CA ARG A 87 1.06 -7.97 -11.87
C ARG A 87 -0.02 -9.04 -11.87
#